data_AF-A0A9W7BPM5-F1
#
_entry.id   AF-A0A9W7BPM5-F1
#
_cell.length_a   1.000
_cell.length_b   1.000
_cell.length_c   1.000
_cell.angle_alpha   90.00
_cell.angle_beta   90.00
_cell.angle_gamma   90.00
#
_symmetry.space_group_name_H-M   'P 1'
#
loop_
_entity.id
_entity.type
_entity.pdbx_description
1 polymer ?
#
loop_
_entity_poly.entity_id
_entity_poly.type
_entity_poly.pdbx_seq_one_letter_code
_entity_poly.pdbx_strand_id
1 'polypeptide(L)'
;LVFGIAQTINTSNYVYFIALNEVLELEKMGGGGVMEDFVNEITRLHRGQGYDILWRDTLQIPSLPSYFTMVKDKTGGLFRMAVRFMGSCSGRKEDLEELLGLCDDLAVYFQVRDDWINLAGEEYQAKKGYAEDIEEGKFSYPIVLYLNDPSTTKKDQLLNILKQRTRDVELKKYAVKILDESGFLEKAREKCILVKSQISQRITKLGGNEILEGLMSKLEEQIEKEEGKKVAKLEGYKRVEST
;
A
#
# COMPACT_ATOMS: atom_id res chain seq x y z
N LEU A 1 -12.37 11.07 15.85
CA LEU A 1 -11.16 10.86 16.67
C LEU A 1 -11.57 10.84 18.13
N VAL A 2 -11.25 9.76 18.87
CA VAL A 2 -11.70 9.55 20.27
C VAL A 2 -11.08 10.56 21.24
N PHE A 3 -9.82 10.97 21.03
CA PHE A 3 -9.05 11.84 21.94
C PHE A 3 -8.74 13.24 21.36
N GLY A 4 -9.24 13.56 20.17
CA GLY A 4 -8.98 14.83 19.48
C GLY A 4 -7.61 14.90 18.78
N ILE A 5 -7.53 15.80 17.79
CA ILE A 5 -6.37 15.92 16.89
C ILE A 5 -5.08 16.26 17.65
N ALA A 6 -5.13 17.27 18.54
CA ALA A 6 -3.94 17.74 19.25
C ALA A 6 -3.31 16.67 20.13
N GLN A 7 -4.12 15.90 20.86
CA GLN A 7 -3.63 14.82 21.71
C GLN A 7 -3.05 13.66 20.89
N THR A 8 -3.69 13.30 19.76
CA THR A 8 -3.15 12.29 18.86
C THR A 8 -1.78 12.70 18.31
N ILE A 9 -1.63 13.93 17.81
CA ILE A 9 -0.34 14.43 17.29
C ILE A 9 0.73 14.41 18.38
N ASN A 10 0.43 14.93 19.56
CA ASN A 10 1.40 14.99 20.66
C ASN A 10 1.86 13.59 21.10
N THR A 11 0.93 12.65 21.25
CA THR A 11 1.26 11.27 21.63
C THR A 11 2.06 10.56 20.54
N SER A 12 1.71 10.71 19.26
CA SER A 12 2.49 10.14 18.16
C SER A 12 3.92 10.69 18.12
N ASN A 13 4.09 12.00 18.31
CA ASN A 13 5.41 12.62 18.38
C ASN A 13 6.22 12.12 19.58
N TYR A 14 5.59 11.97 20.75
CA TYR A 14 6.24 11.41 21.93
C TYR A 14 6.74 9.98 21.70
N VAL A 15 5.95 9.14 21.02
CA VAL A 15 6.35 7.77 20.67
C VAL A 15 7.55 7.74 19.71
N TYR A 16 7.70 8.71 18.80
CA TYR A 16 8.93 8.82 17.99
C TYR A 16 10.18 9.01 18.85
N PHE A 17 10.11 9.82 19.91
CA PHE A 17 11.24 10.02 20.82
C PHE A 17 11.51 8.82 21.71
N ILE A 18 10.48 8.05 22.10
CA ILE A 18 10.69 6.75 22.75
C ILE A 18 11.48 5.82 21.81
N ALA A 19 11.04 5.68 20.56
CA ALA A 19 11.75 4.85 19.59
C ALA A 19 13.19 5.32 19.34
N LEU A 20 13.42 6.63 19.28
CA LEU A 20 14.76 7.21 19.14
C LEU A 20 15.67 6.87 20.33
N ASN A 21 15.15 6.85 21.55
CA ASN A 21 15.92 6.44 22.73
C ASN A 21 16.35 4.97 22.63
N GLU A 22 15.46 4.08 22.16
CA GLU A 22 15.83 2.67 21.93
C GLU A 22 16.91 2.53 20.85
N VAL A 23 16.83 3.31 19.77
CA VAL A 23 17.85 3.35 18.71
C VAL A 23 19.19 3.85 19.25
N LEU A 24 19.19 4.85 20.15
CA LEU A 24 20.40 5.32 20.82
C LEU A 24 21.06 4.23 21.67
N GLU A 25 20.28 3.42 22.38
CA GLU A 25 20.83 2.29 23.14
C GLU A 25 21.41 1.22 22.22
N LEU A 26 20.75 0.90 21.09
CA LEU A 26 21.29 -0.02 20.08
C LEU A 26 22.62 0.47 19.49
N GLU A 27 22.75 1.76 19.20
CA GLU A 27 23.99 2.36 18.71
C GLU A 27 25.11 2.20 19.74
N LYS A 28 24.83 2.47 21.03
CA LYS A 28 25.81 2.30 22.13
C LYS A 28 26.26 0.85 22.32
N MET A 29 25.39 -0.12 22.03
CA MET A 29 25.67 -1.55 22.12
C MET A 29 26.53 -2.08 20.96
N GLY A 30 26.97 -1.22 20.03
CA GLY A 30 27.84 -1.58 18.91
C GLY A 30 27.11 -1.74 17.58
N GLY A 31 25.83 -1.38 17.49
CA GLY A 31 25.09 -1.29 16.22
C GLY A 31 25.51 -0.08 15.41
N GLY A 32 26.74 -0.04 14.92
CA GLY A 32 27.27 1.14 14.23
C GLY A 32 26.42 1.54 13.01
N GLY A 33 25.91 2.78 13.02
CA GLY A 33 25.14 3.36 11.92
C GLY A 33 23.62 3.16 12.01
N VAL A 34 23.08 2.52 13.06
CA VAL A 34 21.63 2.37 13.22
C VAL A 34 20.92 3.71 13.41
N MET A 35 21.57 4.70 14.04
CA MET A 35 21.04 6.05 14.15
C MET A 35 20.89 6.71 12.78
N GLU A 36 21.90 6.57 11.92
CA GLU A 36 21.86 7.13 10.56
C GLU A 36 20.76 6.45 9.73
N ASP A 37 20.68 5.12 9.79
CA ASP A 37 19.63 4.36 9.11
C ASP A 37 18.23 4.77 9.60
N PHE A 38 18.04 4.97 10.92
CA PHE A 38 16.78 5.46 11.50
C PHE A 38 16.38 6.81 10.91
N VAL A 39 17.29 7.80 10.97
CA VAL A 39 17.02 9.15 10.47
C VAL A 39 16.70 9.13 8.98
N ASN A 40 17.46 8.36 8.20
CA ASN A 40 17.27 8.26 6.75
C ASN A 40 15.93 7.61 6.39
N GLU A 41 15.56 6.50 7.02
CA GLU A 41 14.32 5.79 6.69
C GLU A 41 13.07 6.52 7.21
N ILE A 42 13.12 7.15 8.39
CA ILE A 42 12.02 8.01 8.87
C ILE A 42 11.85 9.23 7.96
N THR A 43 12.94 9.83 7.47
CA THR A 43 12.86 10.95 6.52
C THR A 43 12.24 10.50 5.19
N ARG A 44 12.63 9.34 4.66
CA ARG A 44 12.02 8.75 3.46
C ARG A 44 10.53 8.49 3.66
N LEU A 45 10.13 7.89 4.77
CA LEU A 45 8.73 7.66 5.10
C LEU A 45 7.91 8.95 5.03
N HIS A 46 8.40 10.03 5.65
CA HIS A 46 7.73 11.33 5.61
C HIS A 46 7.69 11.94 4.21
N ARG A 47 8.74 11.75 3.38
CA ARG A 47 8.71 12.18 1.97
C ARG A 47 7.67 11.42 1.17
N GLY A 48 7.60 10.09 1.33
CA GLY A 48 6.58 9.26 0.68
C GLY A 48 5.16 9.69 1.09
N GLN A 49 4.90 9.81 2.38
CA GLN A 49 3.61 10.30 2.88
C GLN A 49 3.31 11.73 2.40
N GLY A 50 4.32 12.58 2.31
CA GLY A 50 4.21 13.95 1.79
C GLY A 50 3.77 13.98 0.33
N TYR A 51 4.31 13.11 -0.53
CA TYR A 51 3.86 13.00 -1.92
C TYR A 51 2.42 12.51 -2.03
N ASP A 52 2.04 11.50 -1.24
CA ASP A 52 0.66 10.99 -1.21
C ASP A 52 -0.36 12.09 -0.87
N ILE A 53 -0.04 12.90 0.15
CA ILE A 53 -0.84 14.07 0.55
C ILE A 53 -0.82 15.16 -0.52
N LEU A 54 0.37 15.51 -1.05
CA LEU A 54 0.54 16.56 -2.05
C LEU A 54 -0.31 16.27 -3.28
N TRP A 55 -0.21 15.06 -3.83
CA TRP A 55 -0.97 14.66 -5.00
C TRP A 55 -2.47 14.78 -4.74
N ARG A 56 -2.95 14.15 -3.65
CA ARG A 56 -4.36 14.20 -3.23
C ARG A 56 -4.90 15.63 -3.07
N ASP A 57 -4.12 16.53 -2.45
CA ASP A 57 -4.57 17.89 -2.11
C ASP A 57 -4.46 18.85 -3.29
N THR A 58 -3.53 18.61 -4.22
CA THR A 58 -3.32 19.45 -5.42
C THR A 58 -3.96 18.88 -6.69
N LEU A 59 -4.52 17.67 -6.62
CA LEU A 59 -5.02 16.88 -7.75
C LEU A 59 -3.96 16.64 -8.84
N GLN A 60 -2.68 16.67 -8.46
CA GLN A 60 -1.59 16.31 -9.35
C GLN A 60 -1.54 14.80 -9.52
N ILE A 61 -1.90 14.31 -10.71
CA ILE A 61 -1.90 12.89 -11.03
C ILE A 61 -0.45 12.38 -11.07
N PRO A 62 -0.04 11.43 -10.22
CA PRO A 62 1.29 10.85 -10.28
C PRO A 62 1.43 9.95 -11.52
N SER A 63 2.64 9.91 -12.09
CA SER A 63 2.99 8.84 -13.03
C SER A 63 3.10 7.50 -12.28
N LEU A 64 2.96 6.38 -12.98
CA LEU A 64 3.15 5.05 -12.39
C LEU A 64 4.54 4.89 -11.72
N PRO A 65 5.67 5.30 -12.34
CA PRO A 65 6.96 5.28 -11.67
C PRO A 65 7.00 6.12 -10.40
N SER A 66 6.43 7.34 -10.43
CA SER A 66 6.39 8.20 -9.23
C SER A 66 5.58 7.56 -8.12
N TYR A 67 4.43 6.95 -8.44
CA TYR A 67 3.61 6.20 -7.49
C TYR A 67 4.44 5.11 -6.80
N PHE A 68 5.15 4.27 -7.56
CA PHE A 68 5.96 3.20 -6.96
C PHE A 68 7.13 3.71 -6.11
N THR A 69 7.77 4.82 -6.49
CA THR A 69 8.80 5.46 -5.65
C THR A 69 8.20 5.95 -4.34
N MET A 70 7.03 6.60 -4.39
CA MET A 70 6.32 7.03 -3.18
C MET A 70 5.99 5.84 -2.27
N VAL A 71 5.51 4.73 -2.83
CA VAL A 71 5.20 3.51 -2.07
C VAL A 71 6.44 2.94 -1.39
N LYS A 72 7.57 2.85 -2.11
CA LYS A 72 8.84 2.37 -1.55
C LYS A 72 9.33 3.24 -0.39
N ASP A 73 9.15 4.55 -0.47
CA ASP A 73 9.51 5.46 0.60
C ASP A 73 8.54 5.36 1.79
N LYS A 74 7.22 5.41 1.54
CA LYS A 74 6.15 5.39 2.56
C LYS A 74 6.08 4.05 3.32
N THR A 75 6.04 2.95 2.59
CA THR A 75 5.79 1.61 3.14
C THR A 75 7.09 0.82 3.31
N GLY A 76 8.04 0.97 2.38
CA GLY A 76 9.31 0.24 2.41
C GLY A 76 10.29 0.75 3.46
N GLY A 77 10.16 2.01 3.91
CA GLY A 77 11.07 2.61 4.89
C GLY A 77 11.19 1.80 6.18
N LEU A 78 10.06 1.36 6.75
CA LEU A 78 10.09 0.56 7.99
C LEU A 78 10.68 -0.84 7.78
N PHE A 79 10.41 -1.49 6.63
CA PHE A 79 10.98 -2.80 6.32
C PHE A 79 12.51 -2.71 6.16
N ARG A 80 12.98 -1.73 5.39
CA ARG A 80 14.41 -1.50 5.19
C ARG A 80 15.10 -1.13 6.50
N MET A 81 14.48 -0.29 7.34
CA MET A 81 15.01 0.08 8.65
C MET A 81 15.22 -1.16 9.54
N ALA A 82 14.22 -2.05 9.62
CA ALA A 82 14.36 -3.29 10.40
C ALA A 82 15.50 -4.18 9.90
N VAL A 83 15.60 -4.39 8.58
CA VAL A 83 16.67 -5.19 7.97
C VAL A 83 18.04 -4.57 8.17
N ARG A 84 18.16 -3.24 8.03
CA ARG A 84 19.39 -2.49 8.30
C ARG A 84 19.84 -2.65 9.74
N PHE A 85 18.93 -2.51 10.70
CA PHE A 85 19.26 -2.69 12.12
C PHE A 85 19.75 -4.11 12.42
N MET A 86 19.09 -5.13 11.87
CA MET A 86 19.53 -6.52 12.01
C MET A 86 20.91 -6.76 11.38
N GLY A 87 21.18 -6.19 10.21
CA GLY A 87 22.49 -6.25 9.55
C GLY A 87 23.59 -5.59 10.39
N SER A 88 23.33 -4.38 10.88
CA SER A 88 24.27 -3.62 11.73
C SER A 88 24.56 -4.34 13.05
N CYS A 89 23.54 -4.91 13.71
CA CYS A 89 23.72 -5.62 14.98
C CYS A 89 24.36 -7.01 14.82
N SER A 90 24.12 -7.70 13.70
CA SER A 90 24.71 -9.03 13.44
C SER A 90 26.12 -8.98 12.85
N GLY A 91 26.54 -7.81 12.35
CA GLY A 91 27.79 -7.63 11.62
C GLY A 91 27.79 -8.25 10.22
N ARG A 92 26.68 -8.88 9.78
CA ARG A 92 26.55 -9.48 8.46
C ARG A 92 26.03 -8.44 7.46
N LYS A 93 26.84 -8.19 6.44
CA LYS A 93 26.50 -7.29 5.32
C LYS A 93 26.26 -8.02 4.01
N GLU A 94 26.48 -9.33 4.01
CA GLU A 94 26.18 -10.21 2.87
C GLU A 94 24.69 -10.11 2.53
N ASP A 95 24.38 -10.04 1.24
CA ASP A 95 23.02 -9.96 0.70
C ASP A 95 22.16 -8.76 1.15
N LEU A 96 22.72 -7.78 1.86
CA LEU A 96 21.96 -6.63 2.38
C LEU A 96 21.20 -5.91 1.27
N GLU A 97 21.84 -5.62 0.14
CA GLU A 97 21.17 -4.95 -1.00
C GLU A 97 20.06 -5.81 -1.61
N GLU A 98 20.22 -7.13 -1.66
CA GLU A 98 19.19 -8.04 -2.18
C GLU A 98 18.00 -8.14 -1.20
N LEU A 99 18.27 -8.14 0.11
CA LEU A 99 17.26 -8.06 1.18
C LEU A 99 16.53 -6.72 1.19
N LEU A 100 17.22 -5.61 0.93
CA LEU A 100 16.59 -4.29 0.77
C LEU A 100 15.71 -4.25 -0.47
N GLY A 101 16.15 -4.88 -1.58
CA GLY A 101 15.31 -5.08 -2.75
C GLY A 101 14.07 -5.93 -2.48
N LEU A 102 14.18 -6.96 -1.63
CA LEU A 102 13.03 -7.73 -1.15
C LEU A 102 12.06 -6.86 -0.33
N CYS A 103 12.59 -5.98 0.53
CA CYS A 103 11.77 -5.03 1.30
C CYS A 103 10.99 -4.07 0.40
N ASP A 104 11.62 -3.58 -0.67
CA ASP A 104 10.96 -2.75 -1.68
C ASP A 104 9.84 -3.50 -2.40
N ASP A 105 10.07 -4.76 -2.81
CA ASP A 105 9.07 -5.57 -3.48
C ASP A 105 7.88 -5.87 -2.54
N LEU A 106 8.16 -6.19 -1.27
CA LEU A 106 7.15 -6.35 -0.23
C LEU A 106 6.33 -5.07 -0.05
N ALA A 107 6.97 -3.91 0.04
CA ALA A 107 6.28 -2.63 0.17
C ALA A 107 5.32 -2.36 -0.99
N VAL A 108 5.76 -2.63 -2.22
CA VAL A 108 4.92 -2.53 -3.42
C VAL A 108 3.75 -3.50 -3.34
N TYR A 109 3.98 -4.76 -2.98
CA TYR A 109 2.91 -5.75 -2.85
C TYR A 109 1.88 -5.32 -1.80
N PHE A 110 2.31 -4.96 -0.59
CA PHE A 110 1.41 -4.56 0.49
C PHE A 110 0.56 -3.35 0.11
N GLN A 111 1.14 -2.32 -0.51
CA GLN A 111 0.39 -1.12 -0.87
C GLN A 111 -0.57 -1.37 -2.04
N VAL A 112 -0.11 -2.04 -3.11
CA VAL A 112 -0.98 -2.33 -4.27
C VAL A 112 -2.15 -3.22 -3.86
N ARG A 113 -1.90 -4.18 -2.97
CA ARG A 113 -2.93 -5.03 -2.38
C ARG A 113 -3.91 -4.24 -1.53
N ASP A 114 -3.44 -3.38 -0.62
CA ASP A 114 -4.30 -2.54 0.23
C ASP A 114 -5.20 -1.63 -0.61
N ASP A 115 -4.62 -0.97 -1.62
CA ASP A 115 -5.33 -0.11 -2.56
C ASP A 115 -6.40 -0.89 -3.38
N TRP A 116 -6.11 -2.13 -3.78
CA TRP A 116 -7.09 -2.98 -4.45
C TRP A 116 -8.21 -3.41 -3.50
N ILE A 117 -7.88 -3.90 -2.30
CA ILE A 117 -8.85 -4.36 -1.30
C ILE A 117 -9.77 -3.21 -0.86
N ASN A 118 -9.26 -1.98 -0.78
CA ASN A 118 -10.07 -0.80 -0.44
C ASN A 118 -11.26 -0.62 -1.42
N LEU A 119 -11.04 -0.89 -2.70
CA LEU A 119 -12.04 -0.71 -3.75
C LEU A 119 -12.86 -1.97 -4.07
N ALA A 120 -12.25 -3.17 -3.96
CA ALA A 120 -12.84 -4.43 -4.40
C ALA A 120 -13.27 -5.37 -3.25
N GLY A 121 -12.71 -5.22 -2.04
CA GLY A 121 -12.91 -6.17 -0.94
C GLY A 121 -14.19 -5.92 -0.14
N GLU A 122 -15.15 -6.83 -0.20
CA GLU A 122 -16.44 -6.71 0.49
C GLU A 122 -16.31 -6.85 2.01
N GLU A 123 -15.53 -7.82 2.54
CA GLU A 123 -15.36 -7.93 4.00
C GLU A 123 -14.60 -6.73 4.57
N TYR A 124 -13.68 -6.18 3.78
CA TYR A 124 -12.92 -5.00 4.16
C TYR A 124 -13.82 -3.77 4.22
N GLN A 125 -14.65 -3.59 3.19
CA GLN A 125 -15.64 -2.51 3.13
C GLN A 125 -16.67 -2.59 4.26
N ALA A 126 -17.05 -3.80 4.68
CA ALA A 126 -17.96 -3.99 5.81
C ALA A 126 -17.34 -3.61 7.17
N LYS A 127 -16.00 -3.67 7.31
CA LYS A 127 -15.30 -3.39 8.58
C LYS A 127 -14.81 -1.94 8.70
N LYS A 128 -14.30 -1.36 7.61
CA LYS A 128 -13.72 -0.01 7.61
C LYS A 128 -14.65 1.03 7.00
N GLY A 129 -15.19 0.74 5.83
CA GLY A 129 -16.09 1.61 5.09
C GLY A 129 -16.01 1.34 3.60
N TYR A 130 -17.06 1.69 2.86
CA TYR A 130 -17.08 1.48 1.41
C TYR A 130 -16.15 2.48 0.70
N ALA A 131 -15.09 1.98 0.07
CA ALA A 131 -14.13 2.72 -0.76
C ALA A 131 -13.60 4.02 -0.12
N GLU A 132 -12.95 3.89 1.05
CA GLU A 132 -12.39 5.03 1.79
C GLU A 132 -11.37 5.83 0.98
N ASP A 133 -10.61 5.19 0.08
CA ASP A 133 -9.63 5.90 -0.76
C ASP A 133 -10.33 6.94 -1.66
N ILE A 134 -11.57 6.68 -2.10
CA ILE A 134 -12.38 7.64 -2.86
C ILE A 134 -12.88 8.78 -1.94
N GLU A 135 -13.29 8.44 -0.71
CA GLU A 135 -13.72 9.43 0.29
C GLU A 135 -12.57 10.37 0.67
N GLU A 136 -11.34 9.87 0.74
CA GLU A 136 -10.15 10.70 0.97
C GLU A 136 -9.72 11.48 -0.29
N GLY A 137 -10.15 11.05 -1.47
CA GLY A 137 -9.70 11.59 -2.77
C GLY A 137 -8.30 11.12 -3.16
N LYS A 138 -7.84 10.00 -2.60
CA LYS A 138 -6.49 9.44 -2.76
C LYS A 138 -6.30 8.87 -4.17
N PHE A 139 -5.09 9.03 -4.70
CA PHE A 139 -4.67 8.40 -5.95
C PHE A 139 -4.13 7.00 -5.69
N SER A 140 -5.03 6.06 -5.37
CA SER A 140 -4.68 4.65 -5.17
C SER A 140 -4.32 3.95 -6.47
N TYR A 141 -3.63 2.80 -6.41
CA TYR A 141 -3.06 2.14 -7.59
C TYR A 141 -4.04 1.92 -8.75
N PRO A 142 -5.27 1.40 -8.56
CA PRO A 142 -6.22 1.23 -9.66
C PRO A 142 -6.63 2.57 -10.30
N ILE A 143 -6.72 3.63 -9.50
CA ILE A 143 -7.02 4.99 -9.94
C ILE A 143 -5.85 5.56 -10.74
N VAL A 144 -4.62 5.43 -10.25
CA VAL A 144 -3.41 5.89 -10.95
C VAL A 144 -3.26 5.19 -12.30
N LEU A 145 -3.47 3.87 -12.34
CA LEU A 145 -3.48 3.12 -13.60
C LEU A 145 -4.51 3.69 -14.58
N TYR A 146 -5.76 3.88 -14.14
CA TYR A 146 -6.85 4.39 -14.98
C TYR A 146 -6.55 5.79 -15.53
N LEU A 147 -6.06 6.70 -14.68
CA LEU A 147 -5.81 8.09 -15.04
C LEU A 147 -4.61 8.26 -15.98
N ASN A 148 -3.62 7.37 -15.91
CA ASN A 148 -2.44 7.40 -16.80
C ASN A 148 -2.66 6.69 -18.15
N ASP A 149 -3.68 5.83 -18.27
CA ASP A 149 -3.93 5.10 -19.52
C ASP A 149 -4.65 6.01 -20.55
N PRO A 150 -4.14 6.18 -21.78
CA PRO A 150 -4.75 7.06 -22.78
C PRO A 150 -6.07 6.52 -23.36
N SER A 151 -6.37 5.22 -23.18
CA SER A 151 -7.60 4.60 -23.68
C SER A 151 -8.85 4.93 -22.84
N THR A 152 -8.67 5.50 -21.65
CA THR A 152 -9.78 5.74 -20.72
C THR A 152 -10.55 7.01 -21.06
N THR A 153 -11.88 6.94 -20.99
CA THR A 153 -12.79 7.98 -21.49
C THR A 153 -13.47 8.80 -20.40
N LYS A 154 -13.42 8.36 -19.13
CA LYS A 154 -14.11 9.02 -18.00
C LYS A 154 -13.14 9.60 -16.96
N LYS A 155 -11.92 9.99 -17.38
CA LYS A 155 -10.91 10.59 -16.48
C LYS A 155 -11.43 11.78 -15.69
N ASP A 156 -12.07 12.73 -16.37
CA ASP A 156 -12.61 13.95 -15.73
C ASP A 156 -13.71 13.62 -14.72
N GLN A 157 -14.55 12.62 -15.00
CA GLN A 157 -15.60 12.19 -14.08
C GLN A 157 -14.98 11.60 -12.80
N LEU A 158 -14.00 10.69 -12.95
CA LEU A 158 -13.32 10.08 -11.81
C LEU A 158 -12.58 11.15 -10.98
N LEU A 159 -11.85 12.06 -11.62
CA LEU A 159 -11.16 13.17 -10.94
C LEU A 159 -12.12 14.08 -10.19
N ASN A 160 -13.26 14.41 -10.77
CA ASN A 160 -14.27 15.23 -10.12
C ASN A 160 -14.88 14.54 -8.89
N ILE A 161 -15.01 13.21 -8.89
CA ILE A 161 -15.47 12.46 -7.72
C ILE A 161 -14.40 12.49 -6.62
N LEU A 162 -13.13 12.24 -6.95
CA LEU A 162 -12.03 12.29 -5.99
C LEU A 162 -11.88 13.68 -5.36
N LYS A 163 -12.02 14.74 -6.17
CA LYS A 163 -12.00 16.13 -5.70
C LYS A 163 -13.10 16.42 -4.67
N GLN A 164 -14.25 15.77 -4.78
CA GLN A 164 -15.37 16.01 -3.86
C GLN A 164 -15.15 15.41 -2.47
N ARG A 165 -14.26 14.43 -2.32
CA ARG A 165 -14.05 13.72 -1.04
C ARG A 165 -15.36 13.26 -0.42
N THR A 166 -16.18 12.66 -1.28
CA THR A 166 -17.60 12.42 -0.97
C THR A 166 -17.78 11.22 -0.05
N ARG A 167 -18.74 11.35 0.87
CA ARG A 167 -19.25 10.24 1.69
C ARG A 167 -20.42 9.50 1.04
N ASP A 168 -20.94 10.03 -0.06
CA ASP A 168 -22.07 9.44 -0.79
C ASP A 168 -21.68 8.07 -1.36
N VAL A 169 -22.34 7.03 -0.87
CA VAL A 169 -22.09 5.64 -1.25
C VAL A 169 -22.40 5.42 -2.74
N GLU A 170 -23.40 6.09 -3.31
CA GLU A 170 -23.75 5.89 -4.73
C GLU A 170 -22.71 6.51 -5.66
N LEU A 171 -22.16 7.69 -5.31
CA LEU A 171 -21.03 8.27 -6.04
C LEU A 171 -19.77 7.40 -5.92
N LYS A 172 -19.51 6.84 -4.74
CA LYS A 172 -18.39 5.90 -4.55
C LYS A 172 -18.58 4.64 -5.38
N LYS A 173 -19.77 4.05 -5.41
CA LYS A 173 -20.10 2.88 -6.25
C LYS A 173 -19.91 3.19 -7.73
N TYR A 174 -20.32 4.39 -8.16
CA TYR A 174 -20.14 4.81 -9.54
C TYR A 174 -18.66 4.91 -9.93
N ALA A 175 -17.81 5.49 -9.08
CA ALA A 175 -16.37 5.53 -9.31
C ALA A 175 -15.73 4.13 -9.35
N VAL A 176 -16.10 3.24 -8.42
CA VAL A 176 -15.66 1.83 -8.45
C VAL A 176 -16.12 1.14 -9.74
N LYS A 177 -17.37 1.36 -10.17
CA LYS A 177 -17.92 0.82 -11.42
C LYS A 177 -17.14 1.28 -12.65
N ILE A 178 -16.72 2.54 -12.72
CA ILE A 178 -15.84 3.03 -13.80
C ILE A 178 -14.56 2.20 -13.88
N LEU A 179 -13.91 1.95 -12.73
CA LEU A 179 -12.66 1.19 -12.67
C LEU A 179 -12.86 -0.28 -13.03
N ASP A 180 -13.96 -0.88 -12.59
CA ASP A 180 -14.29 -2.29 -12.81
C ASP A 180 -14.66 -2.57 -14.27
N GLU A 181 -15.62 -1.83 -14.84
CA GLU A 181 -16.05 -1.99 -16.24
C GLU A 181 -14.94 -1.69 -17.24
N SER A 182 -13.97 -0.85 -16.85
CA SER A 182 -12.80 -0.54 -17.68
C SER A 182 -11.65 -1.55 -17.48
N GLY A 183 -11.81 -2.55 -16.62
CA GLY A 183 -10.84 -3.62 -16.35
C GLY A 183 -9.64 -3.22 -15.49
N PHE A 184 -9.65 -2.04 -14.86
CA PHE A 184 -8.50 -1.53 -14.08
C PHE A 184 -8.42 -2.12 -12.67
N LEU A 185 -9.54 -2.61 -12.12
CA LEU A 185 -9.49 -3.43 -10.91
C LEU A 185 -8.81 -4.77 -11.17
N GLU A 186 -9.06 -5.41 -12.32
CA GLU A 186 -8.39 -6.67 -12.66
C GLU A 186 -6.90 -6.44 -12.97
N LYS A 187 -6.55 -5.42 -13.76
CA LYS A 187 -5.13 -5.05 -13.98
C LYS A 187 -4.37 -4.82 -12.66
N ALA A 188 -5.03 -4.21 -11.67
CA ALA A 188 -4.44 -4.02 -10.34
C ALA A 188 -4.25 -5.34 -9.58
N ARG A 189 -5.19 -6.27 -9.71
CA ARG A 189 -5.09 -7.63 -9.16
C ARG A 189 -3.96 -8.42 -9.82
N GLU A 190 -3.86 -8.40 -11.14
CA GLU A 190 -2.76 -9.02 -11.90
C GLU A 190 -1.39 -8.49 -11.44
N LYS A 191 -1.29 -7.19 -11.13
CA LYS A 191 -0.07 -6.62 -10.56
C LYS A 191 0.27 -7.22 -9.20
N CYS A 192 -0.71 -7.47 -8.32
CA CYS A 192 -0.47 -8.14 -7.04
C CYS A 192 0.14 -9.53 -7.25
N ILE A 193 -0.45 -10.32 -8.15
CA ILE A 193 0.01 -11.69 -8.47
C ILE A 193 1.44 -11.65 -9.03
N LEU A 194 1.71 -10.73 -9.96
CA LEU A 194 3.03 -10.55 -10.56
C LEU A 194 4.09 -10.22 -9.50
N VAL A 195 3.82 -9.25 -8.63
CA VAL A 195 4.78 -8.82 -7.60
C VAL A 195 4.99 -9.92 -6.56
N LYS A 196 3.93 -10.68 -6.19
CA LYS A 196 4.08 -11.85 -5.32
C LYS A 196 4.98 -12.92 -5.92
N SER A 197 4.83 -13.20 -7.22
CA SER A 197 5.71 -14.15 -7.92
C SER A 197 7.16 -13.69 -7.90
N GLN A 198 7.42 -12.39 -8.10
CA GLN A 198 8.76 -11.80 -7.99
C GLN A 198 9.34 -11.94 -6.58
N ILE A 199 8.53 -11.69 -5.54
CA ILE A 199 8.90 -11.90 -4.14
C ILE A 199 9.29 -13.36 -3.88
N SER A 200 8.47 -14.32 -4.30
CA SER A 200 8.75 -15.75 -4.13
C SER A 200 10.06 -16.16 -4.81
N GLN A 201 10.31 -15.70 -6.04
CA GLN A 201 11.57 -15.98 -6.75
C GLN A 201 12.78 -15.39 -6.01
N ARG A 202 12.67 -14.17 -5.50
CA ARG A 202 13.74 -13.52 -4.73
C ARG A 202 14.00 -14.23 -3.41
N ILE A 203 12.96 -14.70 -2.71
CA ILE A 203 13.09 -15.51 -1.49
C ILE A 203 13.86 -16.80 -1.79
N THR A 204 13.51 -17.52 -2.86
CA THR A 204 14.24 -18.73 -3.27
C THR A 204 15.71 -18.43 -3.59
N LYS A 205 15.99 -17.32 -4.31
CA LYS A 205 17.37 -16.88 -4.61
C LYS A 205 18.18 -16.59 -3.35
N LEU A 206 17.54 -16.10 -2.29
CA LEU A 206 18.15 -15.78 -0.99
C LEU A 206 18.23 -16.99 -0.03
N GLY A 207 18.01 -18.21 -0.52
CA GLY A 207 18.14 -19.43 0.28
C GLY A 207 16.83 -19.94 0.90
N GLY A 208 15.68 -19.32 0.57
CA GLY A 208 14.36 -19.73 1.05
C GLY A 208 14.02 -19.23 2.45
N ASN A 209 12.73 -19.06 2.73
CA ASN A 209 12.23 -18.69 4.05
C ASN A 209 10.76 -19.12 4.21
N GLU A 210 10.53 -20.28 4.82
CA GLU A 210 9.18 -20.87 4.96
C GLU A 210 8.19 -19.95 5.68
N ILE A 211 8.67 -19.15 6.65
CA ILE A 211 7.82 -18.23 7.41
C ILE A 211 7.34 -17.11 6.51
N LEU A 212 8.25 -16.50 5.74
CA LEU A 212 7.91 -15.41 4.83
C LEU A 212 7.06 -15.93 3.66
N GLU A 213 7.38 -17.10 3.11
CA GLU A 213 6.56 -17.73 2.07
C GLU A 213 5.15 -18.05 2.57
N GLY A 214 5.02 -18.60 3.79
CA GLY A 214 3.73 -18.85 4.42
C GLY A 214 2.93 -17.56 4.67
N LEU A 215 3.59 -16.46 5.02
CA LEU A 215 2.94 -15.15 5.13
C LEU A 215 2.43 -14.67 3.75
N MET A 216 3.26 -14.79 2.70
CA MET A 216 2.88 -14.38 1.35
C MET A 216 1.67 -15.18 0.82
N SER A 217 1.64 -16.49 1.06
CA SER A 217 0.48 -17.33 0.69
C SER A 217 -0.79 -16.90 1.40
N LYS A 218 -0.74 -16.63 2.72
CA LYS A 218 -1.92 -16.15 3.48
C LYS A 218 -2.44 -14.80 2.97
N LEU A 219 -1.56 -13.91 2.51
CA LEU A 219 -1.96 -12.61 1.98
C LEU A 219 -2.61 -12.72 0.60
N GLU A 220 -2.18 -13.70 -0.21
CA GLU A 220 -2.76 -14.04 -1.51
C GLU A 220 -4.13 -14.70 -1.37
N GLU A 221 -4.29 -15.67 -0.45
CA GLU A 221 -5.57 -16.30 -0.14
C GLU A 221 -6.65 -15.28 0.21
N GLN A 222 -6.27 -14.19 0.90
CA GLN A 222 -7.19 -13.09 1.20
C GLN A 222 -7.66 -12.37 -0.07
N ILE A 223 -6.79 -12.16 -1.07
CA ILE A 223 -7.18 -11.55 -2.36
C ILE A 223 -8.14 -12.50 -3.11
N GLU A 224 -7.82 -13.78 -3.16
CA GLU A 224 -8.64 -14.79 -3.84
C GLU A 224 -10.04 -14.93 -3.21
N LYS A 225 -10.10 -14.91 -1.88
CA LYS A 225 -11.38 -14.96 -1.14
C LYS A 225 -12.27 -13.74 -1.43
N GLU A 226 -11.70 -12.54 -1.48
CA GLU A 226 -12.46 -11.33 -1.82
C GLU A 226 -12.93 -11.36 -3.28
N GLU A 227 -12.09 -11.82 -4.21
CA GLU A 227 -12.46 -11.96 -5.63
C GLU A 227 -13.57 -12.99 -5.84
N GLY A 228 -13.48 -14.16 -5.21
CA GLY A 228 -14.50 -15.21 -5.32
C GLY A 228 -15.89 -14.73 -4.89
N LYS A 229 -15.96 -13.84 -3.90
CA LYS A 229 -17.22 -13.22 -3.45
C LYS A 229 -17.75 -12.19 -4.44
N LYS A 230 -16.87 -11.34 -4.98
CA LYS A 230 -17.22 -10.37 -6.02
C LYS A 230 -17.83 -11.07 -7.24
N VAL A 231 -17.22 -12.16 -7.72
CA VAL A 231 -17.72 -12.96 -8.85
C VAL A 231 -19.08 -13.59 -8.52
N ALA A 232 -19.23 -14.23 -7.37
CA ALA A 232 -20.49 -14.87 -6.96
C ALA A 232 -21.67 -13.89 -6.91
N LYS A 233 -21.43 -12.64 -6.51
CA LYS A 233 -22.45 -11.59 -6.48
C LYS A 233 -22.86 -11.12 -7.88
N LEU A 234 -21.90 -10.95 -8.79
CA LEU A 234 -22.18 -10.60 -10.19
C LEU A 234 -23.02 -11.67 -10.88
N GLU A 235 -22.76 -12.94 -10.60
CA GLU A 235 -23.57 -14.06 -11.09
C GLU A 235 -24.96 -14.11 -10.45
N GLY A 236 -25.07 -13.79 -9.15
CA GLY A 236 -26.33 -13.66 -8.44
C GLY A 236 -27.24 -12.56 -9.03
N TYR A 237 -26.69 -11.38 -9.33
CA TYR A 237 -27.43 -10.29 -9.98
C TYR A 237 -27.94 -10.68 -11.38
N LYS A 238 -27.12 -11.35 -12.19
CA LYS A 238 -27.52 -11.82 -13.53
C LYS A 238 -28.67 -12.84 -13.49
N ARG A 239 -28.78 -13.66 -12.44
CA ARG A 239 -29.91 -14.60 -12.26
C ARG A 239 -31.21 -13.92 -11.87
N VAL A 240 -31.16 -12.79 -11.17
CA VAL A 240 -32.36 -12.05 -10.75
C VAL A 240 -32.91 -11.18 -11.89
N GLU A 241 -32.05 -10.66 -12.78
CA GLU A 241 -32.48 -9.88 -13.96
C GLU A 241 -32.99 -10.75 -15.13
N SER A 242 -32.84 -12.08 -15.05
CA SER A 242 -33.29 -13.04 -16.07
C SER A 242 -34.57 -13.81 -15.70
N THR A 243 -35.22 -13.42 -14.60
CA THR A 243 -36.55 -13.87 -14.14
C THR A 243 -37.51 -12.70 -14.08
#